data_AF-A0A654DTU4-F1
#
_entry.id   AF-A0A654DTU4-F1
#
_cell.length_a   1.000
_cell.length_b   1.000
_cell.length_c   1.000
_cell.angle_alpha   90.00
_cell.angle_beta   90.00
_cell.angle_gamma   90.00
#
_symmetry.space_group_name_H-M   'P 1'
#
loop_
_entity.id
_entity.type
_entity.pdbx_description
1 polymer ?
#
loop_
_entity_poly.entity_id
_entity_poly.type
_entity_poly.pdbx_seq_one_letter_code
_entity_poly.pdbx_strand_id
1 'polypeptide(L)'
;MDEILERLKIIEKHVLDQNLILKNVLNFNEACQYLELSQSHLYKLTSAGSIPYYKPNGKKLYFNRAELDQWLLRNRNSTQDEIDQRAADYLIKKGRVKL
;
A
#
# COMPACT_ATOMS: atom_id res chain seq x y z
N MET A 1 23.43 -30.75 -15.65
CA MET A 1 23.00 -30.91 -14.25
C MET A 1 22.92 -29.54 -13.56
N ASP A 2 23.90 -28.67 -13.77
CA ASP A 2 23.91 -27.29 -13.22
C ASP A 2 22.76 -26.41 -13.72
N GLU A 3 22.37 -26.54 -14.99
CA GLU A 3 21.25 -25.77 -15.56
C GLU A 3 19.90 -26.10 -14.90
N ILE A 4 19.70 -27.37 -14.51
CA ILE A 4 18.49 -27.81 -13.80
C ILE A 4 18.49 -27.24 -12.38
N LEU A 5 19.64 -27.24 -11.69
CA LEU A 5 19.75 -26.66 -10.35
C LEU A 5 19.50 -25.15 -10.37
N GLU A 6 19.97 -24.43 -11.39
CA GLU A 6 19.72 -23.00 -11.53
C GLU A 6 18.24 -22.71 -11.78
N ARG A 7 17.60 -23.48 -12.67
CA ARG A 7 16.15 -23.39 -12.91
C ARG A 7 15.34 -23.66 -11.63
N LEU A 8 15.75 -24.62 -10.81
CA LEU A 8 15.08 -24.93 -9.53
C LEU A 8 15.17 -23.76 -8.54
N LYS A 9 16.34 -23.10 -8.42
CA LYS A 9 16.49 -21.91 -7.56
C LYS A 9 15.58 -20.76 -7.99
N ILE A 10 15.45 -20.55 -9.31
CA ILE A 10 14.57 -19.51 -9.86
C ILE A 10 13.11 -19.83 -9.49
N ILE A 11 12.68 -21.08 -9.67
CA ILE A 11 11.32 -21.52 -9.34
C ILE A 11 11.04 -21.37 -7.83
N GLU A 12 11.97 -21.81 -6.99
CA GLU A 12 11.85 -21.69 -5.53
C GLU A 12 11.66 -20.22 -5.11
N LYS A 13 12.47 -19.31 -5.66
CA LYS A 13 12.33 -17.87 -5.43
C LYS A 13 10.94 -17.37 -5.83
N HIS A 14 10.45 -17.72 -7.03
CA HIS A 14 9.13 -17.27 -7.48
C HIS A 14 7.97 -17.81 -6.64
N VAL A 15 8.07 -19.05 -6.15
CA VAL A 15 7.05 -19.63 -5.26
C VAL A 15 7.04 -18.94 -3.89
N LEU A 16 8.21 -18.58 -3.36
CA LEU A 16 8.32 -17.81 -2.12
C LEU A 16 7.74 -16.40 -2.27
N ASP A 17 8.01 -15.73 -3.40
CA ASP A 17 7.46 -14.41 -3.72
C ASP A 17 5.92 -14.46 -3.83
N GLN A 18 5.35 -15.52 -4.43
CA GLN A 18 3.89 -15.71 -4.51
C GLN A 18 3.24 -15.88 -3.14
N ASN A 19 3.88 -16.57 -2.20
CA ASN A 19 3.37 -16.72 -0.83
C ASN A 19 3.24 -15.37 -0.11
N LEU A 20 4.09 -14.39 -0.41
CA LEU A 20 3.93 -13.02 0.13
C LEU A 20 2.67 -12.36 -0.43
N ILE A 21 2.39 -12.52 -1.72
CA ILE A 21 1.21 -11.93 -2.41
C ILE A 21 -0.10 -12.47 -1.80
N LEU A 22 -0.15 -13.77 -1.49
CA LEU A 22 -1.37 -14.42 -0.97
C LEU A 22 -1.63 -14.16 0.53
N LYS A 23 -0.64 -13.66 1.28
CA LYS A 23 -0.82 -13.38 2.71
C LYS A 23 -1.68 -12.14 2.93
N ASN A 24 -2.77 -12.32 3.67
CA ASN A 24 -3.61 -11.24 4.17
C ASN A 24 -2.99 -10.51 5.38
N VAL A 25 -2.15 -11.19 6.15
CA VAL A 25 -1.46 -10.64 7.31
C VAL A 25 0.05 -10.68 7.07
N LEU A 26 0.66 -9.51 7.14
CA LEU A 26 2.09 -9.29 6.95
C LEU A 26 2.77 -9.05 8.29
N ASN A 27 3.95 -9.63 8.49
CA ASN A 27 4.84 -9.23 9.58
C ASN A 27 5.60 -7.95 9.20
N PHE A 28 6.37 -7.40 10.14
CA PHE A 28 7.12 -6.15 9.93
C PHE A 28 8.02 -6.13 8.68
N ASN A 29 8.77 -7.20 8.41
CA ASN A 29 9.67 -7.26 7.25
C ASN A 29 8.87 -7.39 5.95
N GLU A 30 7.81 -8.19 5.96
CA GLU A 30 6.91 -8.36 4.81
C GLU A 30 6.21 -7.03 4.49
N ALA A 31 5.79 -6.27 5.50
CA ALA A 31 5.20 -4.94 5.33
C ALA A 31 6.22 -3.91 4.79
N CYS A 32 7.49 -3.97 5.22
CA CYS A 32 8.56 -3.13 4.65
C CYS A 32 8.72 -3.41 3.15
N GLN A 33 8.76 -4.68 2.75
CA GLN A 33 8.85 -5.08 1.36
C GLN A 33 7.61 -4.67 0.56
N TYR A 34 6.42 -4.88 1.14
CA TYR A 34 5.15 -4.56 0.49
C TYR A 34 4.96 -3.06 0.23
N LEU A 35 5.35 -2.22 1.19
CA LEU A 35 5.22 -0.77 1.10
C LEU A 35 6.43 -0.11 0.44
N GLU A 36 7.45 -0.89 0.08
CA GLU A 36 8.75 -0.40 -0.42
C GLU A 36 9.41 0.63 0.52
N LEU A 37 9.26 0.43 1.84
CA LEU A 37 9.81 1.32 2.87
C LEU A 37 11.01 0.70 3.58
N SER A 38 11.95 1.55 3.99
CA SER A 38 12.98 1.13 4.93
C SER A 38 12.37 0.77 6.29
N GLN A 39 13.03 -0.13 7.02
CA GLN A 39 12.61 -0.52 8.37
C GLN A 39 12.50 0.68 9.31
N SER A 40 13.44 1.63 9.23
CA SER A 40 13.41 2.83 10.06
C SER A 40 12.19 3.72 9.75
N HIS A 41 11.82 3.83 8.46
CA HIS A 41 10.65 4.61 8.06
C HIS A 41 9.36 3.94 8.54
N LEU A 42 9.22 2.62 8.36
CA LEU A 42 8.04 1.89 8.86
C LEU A 42 7.95 1.97 10.40
N TYR A 43 9.08 1.87 11.10
CA TYR A 43 9.11 2.07 12.56
C TYR A 43 8.60 3.45 12.94
N LYS A 44 9.08 4.51 12.29
CA LYS A 44 8.62 5.89 12.54
C LYS A 44 7.11 6.05 12.33
N LEU A 45 6.56 5.45 11.28
CA LEU A 45 5.12 5.48 11.00
C LEU A 45 4.32 4.75 12.08
N THR A 46 4.77 3.57 12.52
CA THR A 46 4.09 2.80 13.56
C THR A 46 4.18 3.48 14.93
N SER A 47 5.32 4.06 15.30
CA SER A 47 5.47 4.80 16.56
C SER A 47 4.67 6.09 16.58
N ALA A 48 4.49 6.74 15.42
CA ALA A 48 3.67 7.94 15.30
C ALA A 48 2.16 7.64 15.20
N GLY A 49 1.76 6.36 15.10
CA GLY A 49 0.36 5.99 14.88
C GLY A 49 -0.18 6.39 13.50
N SER A 50 0.70 6.64 12.52
CA SER A 50 0.33 7.18 11.21
C SER A 50 -0.05 6.11 10.19
N ILE A 51 0.13 4.83 10.51
CA ILE A 51 -0.15 3.64 9.69
C ILE A 51 -0.95 2.61 10.51
N PRO A 52 -1.94 1.90 9.92
CA PRO A 52 -2.66 0.83 10.62
C PRO A 52 -1.72 -0.33 10.94
N TYR A 53 -1.74 -0.80 12.18
CA TYR A 53 -0.95 -1.96 12.62
C TYR A 53 -1.61 -2.66 13.81
N TYR A 54 -1.23 -3.92 14.02
CA TYR A 54 -1.70 -4.78 15.09
C TYR A 54 -0.52 -5.26 15.95
N LYS A 55 -0.75 -5.35 17.26
CA LYS A 55 0.27 -5.73 18.24
C LYS A 55 -0.31 -6.65 19.34
N PRO A 56 -0.83 -7.85 19.00
CA PRO A 56 -1.63 -8.69 19.91
C PRO A 56 -0.86 -9.12 21.16
N ASN A 57 0.44 -9.39 21.05
CA ASN A 57 1.29 -9.87 22.15
C ASN A 57 2.34 -8.85 22.60
N GLY A 58 2.19 -7.57 22.27
CA GLY A 58 3.10 -6.52 22.75
C GLY A 58 4.54 -6.53 22.20
N LYS A 59 4.98 -7.55 21.45
CA LYS A 59 6.36 -7.67 20.94
C LYS A 59 6.49 -7.53 19.42
N LYS A 60 5.60 -8.18 18.66
CA LYS A 60 5.64 -8.19 17.19
C LYS A 60 4.54 -7.31 16.61
N LEU A 61 4.86 -6.65 15.49
CA LEU A 61 3.94 -5.87 14.68
C LEU A 61 3.44 -6.72 13.52
N TYR A 62 2.14 -6.65 13.28
CA TYR A 62 1.45 -7.27 12.15
C TYR A 62 0.60 -6.24 11.43
N PHE A 63 0.37 -6.47 10.15
CA PHE A 63 -0.34 -5.55 9.28
C PHE A 63 -1.37 -6.32 8.46
N ASN A 64 -2.57 -5.77 8.34
CA ASN A 64 -3.56 -6.28 7.40
C ASN A 64 -3.32 -5.65 6.03
N ARG A 65 -3.16 -6.48 4.99
CA ARG A 65 -2.89 -6.04 3.62
C ARG A 65 -3.96 -5.08 3.10
N ALA A 66 -5.24 -5.39 3.28
CA ALA A 66 -6.33 -4.55 2.78
C ALA A 66 -6.36 -3.17 3.45
N GLU A 67 -6.00 -3.09 4.73
CA GLU A 67 -5.89 -1.80 5.43
C GLU A 67 -4.68 -1.00 4.95
N LEU A 68 -3.57 -1.67 4.62
CA LEU A 68 -2.42 -1.02 4.00
C LEU A 68 -2.77 -0.46 2.62
N ASP A 69 -3.57 -1.18 1.82
CA ASP A 69 -4.03 -0.72 0.51
C ASP A 69 -4.91 0.53 0.64
N GLN A 70 -5.86 0.51 1.56
CA GLN A 70 -6.69 1.67 1.87
C GLN A 70 -5.84 2.85 2.36
N TRP A 71 -4.84 2.57 3.19
CA TRP A 71 -3.92 3.57 3.70
C TRP A 71 -3.07 4.21 2.59
N LEU A 72 -2.58 3.41 1.64
CA LEU A 72 -1.85 3.90 0.46
C LEU A 72 -2.72 4.82 -0.41
N LEU A 73 -4.00 4.47 -0.56
CA LEU A 73 -4.94 5.18 -1.43
C LEU A 73 -5.67 6.36 -0.73
N ARG A 74 -5.44 6.58 0.57
CA ARG A 74 -6.21 7.55 1.38
C ARG A 74 -6.12 9.00 0.91
N ASN A 75 -4.96 9.41 0.38
CA ASN A 75 -4.67 10.79 -0.02
C ASN A 75 -4.63 10.90 -1.54
N ARG A 76 -5.74 10.59 -2.20
CA ARG A 76 -5.87 10.72 -3.65
C ARG A 76 -5.78 12.19 -4.07
N ASN A 77 -4.82 12.51 -4.93
CA ASN A 77 -4.77 13.79 -5.62
C ASN A 77 -5.79 13.80 -6.78
N SER A 78 -6.58 14.86 -6.87
CA SER A 78 -7.51 15.03 -7.99
C SER A 78 -6.75 15.44 -9.24
N THR A 79 -7.22 14.99 -10.41
CA THR A 79 -6.65 15.42 -11.70
C THR A 79 -7.05 16.85 -12.02
N GLN A 80 -6.34 17.50 -12.94
CA GLN A 80 -6.70 18.85 -13.39
C GLN A 80 -8.13 18.86 -13.97
N ASP A 81 -8.48 17.86 -14.79
CA ASP A 81 -9.82 17.72 -15.36
C ASP A 81 -10.91 17.61 -14.27
N GLU A 82 -10.66 16.86 -13.20
CA GLU A 82 -11.60 16.75 -12.07
C GLU A 82 -11.75 18.08 -11.31
N ILE A 83 -10.66 18.85 -11.20
CA ILE A 83 -10.67 20.16 -10.58
C ILE A 83 -11.47 21.14 -11.45
N ASP A 84 -11.22 21.13 -12.76
CA ASP A 84 -11.89 22.00 -13.73
C ASP A 84 -13.39 21.67 -13.82
N GLN A 85 -13.75 20.38 -13.81
CA GLN A 85 -15.14 19.94 -13.75
C GLN A 85 -15.82 20.43 -12.47
N ARG A 86 -15.19 20.26 -11.29
CA ARG A 86 -15.75 20.78 -10.03
C ARG A 86 -15.93 22.29 -10.05
N ALA A 87 -15.01 23.03 -10.68
CA ALA A 87 -15.13 24.47 -10.84
C ALA A 87 -16.30 24.84 -11.76
N ALA A 88 -16.46 24.16 -12.89
CA ALA A 88 -17.59 24.33 -13.81
C ALA A 88 -18.92 24.03 -13.11
N ASP A 89 -19.02 22.90 -12.41
CA ASP A 89 -20.21 22.50 -11.64
C ASP A 89 -20.57 23.54 -10.57
N TYR A 90 -19.57 24.10 -9.90
CA TYR A 90 -19.76 25.16 -8.91
C TYR A 90 -20.33 26.45 -9.53
N LEU A 91 -19.82 26.86 -10.70
CA LEU A 91 -20.31 28.06 -11.41
C LEU A 91 -21.75 27.89 -11.90
N ILE A 92 -22.09 26.71 -12.43
CA ILE A 92 -23.45 26.34 -12.84
C ILE A 92 -24.39 26.39 -11.62
N LYS A 93 -24.01 25.75 -10.52
CA LYS A 93 -24.81 25.71 -9.28
C LYS A 93 -25.07 27.08 -8.67
N LYS A 94 -24.14 28.03 -8.81
CA LYS A 94 -24.31 29.43 -8.36
C LYS A 94 -25.06 30.33 -9.35
N GLY A 95 -25.56 29.80 -10.47
CA GLY A 95 -26.36 30.55 -11.44
C GLY A 95 -25.60 31.66 -12.18
N ARG A 96 -24.26 31.60 -12.21
CA ARG A 96 -23.41 32.63 -12.85
C ARG A 96 -23.19 32.39 -14.34
N VAL A 97 -23.67 31.26 -14.86
CA VAL A 97 -23.68 30.92 -16.28
C VAL A 97 -25.03 30.28 -16.59
N LYS A 98 -25.84 30.93 -17.44
CA LYS A 98 -26.94 30.28 -18.16
C LYS A 98 -26.39 29.82 -19.50
N LEU A 99 -26.73 28.59 -19.88
CA LEU A 99 -26.56 28.08 -21.25
C LEU A 99 -27.27 29.00 -22.25
#